data_AF-A0AAI9H2H6-F1
#
_entry.id   AF-A0AAI9H2H6-F1
#
_cell.length_a   1.000
_cell.length_b   1.000
_cell.length_c   1.000
_cell.angle_alpha   90.00
_cell.angle_beta   90.00
_cell.angle_gamma   90.00
#
_symmetry.space_group_name_H-M   'P 1'
#
loop_
_entity.id
_entity.type
_entity.pdbx_description
1 polymer ?
#
loop_
_entity_poly.entity_id
_entity_poly.type
_entity_poly.pdbx_seq_one_letter_code
_entity_poly.pdbx_strand_id
1 'polypeptide(L)'
;MVSYNVTNVWGLIVFFLCSFAALAFFSFGKSNLMRLIAHYFNFGYSDKKSKRLDREWRDIQLFKIINGINVSGIENVRMIQQGLIDGKLKTSYFFLTRIWGDITKPPHIIKTIIVILASIFYILLACYIHNEQSVIVRDAIGIPYKNMMYYVYSDKVLLSFKNKAVEFNKTYSLADCKRLQNVFIKDTLPEIACNKLLQLNEEDSEWLSQEIKDNNSHKKALLILSLVYFTLGLVIFLSYTKFFYANKKVLEYKASNKNHS
;
A
#
# COMPACT_ATOMS: atom_id res chain seq x y z
N MET A 1 10.69 -20.96 25.80
CA MET A 1 11.17 -21.26 24.44
C MET A 1 9.93 -21.35 23.54
N VAL A 2 9.59 -20.27 22.84
CA VAL A 2 8.34 -20.18 22.04
C VAL A 2 8.68 -20.28 20.56
N SER A 3 8.06 -21.26 19.92
CA SER A 3 8.15 -21.59 18.50
C SER A 3 7.64 -20.44 17.62
N TYR A 4 8.56 -19.64 17.09
CA TYR A 4 8.34 -18.89 15.84
C TYR A 4 8.88 -19.75 14.70
N ASN A 5 8.04 -20.29 13.78
CA ASN A 5 8.37 -20.33 12.35
C ASN A 5 7.42 -21.02 11.35
N VAL A 6 6.33 -21.70 11.70
CA VAL A 6 5.56 -22.42 10.66
C VAL A 6 4.35 -21.65 10.13
N THR A 7 3.70 -20.82 10.95
CA THR A 7 2.48 -20.09 10.56
C THR A 7 2.73 -18.94 9.57
N ASN A 8 3.91 -18.31 9.61
CA ASN A 8 4.23 -17.16 8.76
C ASN A 8 4.54 -17.55 7.30
N VAL A 9 5.14 -18.72 7.07
CA VAL A 9 5.47 -19.21 5.72
C VAL A 9 4.21 -19.65 4.99
N TRP A 10 3.32 -20.39 5.65
CA TRP A 10 2.01 -20.75 5.09
C TRP A 10 1.14 -19.51 4.83
N GLY A 11 1.15 -18.52 5.73
CA GLY A 11 0.50 -17.24 5.51
C GLY A 11 1.03 -16.50 4.27
N LEU A 12 2.36 -16.50 4.05
CA LEU A 12 2.99 -15.91 2.87
C LEU A 12 2.66 -16.68 1.58
N ILE A 13 2.64 -18.01 1.61
CA ILE A 13 2.28 -18.84 0.45
C ILE A 13 0.80 -18.63 0.08
N VAL A 14 -0.10 -18.63 1.07
CA VAL A 14 -1.53 -18.35 0.85
C VAL A 14 -1.73 -16.92 0.35
N PHE A 15 -1.02 -15.94 0.91
CA PHE A 15 -1.07 -14.56 0.44
C PHE A 15 -0.57 -14.43 -1.00
N PHE A 16 0.51 -15.14 -1.36
CA PHE A 16 1.05 -15.15 -2.72
C PHE A 16 0.09 -15.84 -3.70
N LEU A 17 -0.48 -16.99 -3.34
CA LEU A 17 -1.47 -17.70 -4.16
C LEU A 17 -2.77 -16.90 -4.31
N CYS A 18 -3.25 -16.26 -3.25
CA CYS A 18 -4.44 -15.39 -3.30
C CYS A 18 -4.17 -14.13 -4.11
N SER A 19 -2.98 -13.54 -3.98
CA SER A 19 -2.55 -12.39 -4.80
C SER A 19 -2.38 -12.78 -6.26
N PHE A 20 -1.81 -13.95 -6.55
CA PHE A 20 -1.70 -14.48 -7.91
C PHE A 20 -3.08 -14.81 -8.50
N ALA A 21 -3.97 -15.43 -7.73
CA ALA A 21 -5.34 -15.72 -8.12
C ALA A 21 -6.15 -14.44 -8.35
N ALA A 22 -6.00 -13.43 -7.49
CA ALA A 22 -6.62 -12.11 -7.66
C ALA A 22 -6.06 -11.39 -8.88
N LEU A 23 -4.73 -11.39 -9.08
CA LEU A 23 -4.09 -10.81 -10.27
C LEU A 23 -4.51 -11.54 -11.54
N ALA A 24 -4.62 -12.86 -11.53
CA ALA A 24 -5.17 -13.65 -12.62
C ALA A 24 -6.66 -13.33 -12.84
N PHE A 25 -7.44 -13.13 -11.78
CA PHE A 25 -8.83 -12.76 -11.88
C PHE A 25 -9.02 -11.35 -12.44
N PHE A 26 -8.21 -10.37 -12.04
CA PHE A 26 -8.21 -9.02 -12.60
C PHE A 26 -7.64 -8.96 -14.03
N SER A 27 -6.66 -9.82 -14.34
CA SER A 27 -6.03 -9.87 -15.67
C SER A 27 -6.92 -10.58 -16.67
N PHE A 28 -7.45 -11.75 -16.32
CA PHE A 28 -8.24 -12.58 -17.23
C PHE A 28 -9.74 -12.29 -17.07
N GLY A 29 -10.29 -12.18 -15.87
CA GLY A 29 -11.74 -12.18 -15.66
C GLY A 29 -12.34 -13.59 -15.77
N LYS A 30 -13.38 -13.88 -14.98
CA LYS A 30 -13.95 -15.24 -14.79
C LYS A 30 -14.24 -16.00 -16.09
N SER A 31 -14.77 -15.31 -17.11
CA SER A 31 -15.10 -15.91 -18.41
C SER A 31 -13.87 -16.28 -19.25
N ASN A 32 -12.79 -15.51 -19.14
CA ASN A 32 -11.61 -15.69 -19.97
C ASN A 32 -10.74 -16.84 -19.43
N LEU A 33 -10.69 -17.03 -18.10
CA LEU A 33 -10.03 -18.18 -17.48
C LEU A 33 -10.71 -19.50 -17.89
N MET A 34 -12.05 -19.55 -17.82
CA MET A 34 -12.82 -20.73 -18.23
C MET A 34 -12.64 -21.09 -19.71
N ARG A 35 -12.55 -20.08 -20.60
CA ARG A 35 -12.26 -20.32 -22.03
C ARG A 35 -10.84 -20.83 -22.27
N LEU A 36 -9.87 -20.37 -21.46
CA LEU A 36 -8.48 -20.83 -21.54
C LEU A 36 -8.35 -22.30 -21.10
N ILE A 37 -9.05 -22.66 -20.01
CA ILE A 37 -9.17 -24.04 -19.54
C ILE A 37 -9.87 -24.93 -20.58
N ALA A 38 -11.01 -24.48 -21.13
CA ALA A 38 -11.73 -25.22 -22.17
C ALA A 38 -10.84 -25.50 -23.39
N HIS A 39 -10.04 -24.53 -23.80
CA HIS A 39 -9.10 -24.70 -24.91
C HIS A 39 -7.97 -25.70 -24.59
N TYR A 40 -7.40 -25.67 -23.38
CA TYR A 40 -6.39 -26.64 -22.95
C TYR A 40 -6.90 -28.09 -23.04
N PHE A 41 -8.17 -28.31 -22.75
CA PHE A 41 -8.84 -29.61 -22.89
C PHE A 41 -9.44 -29.87 -24.29
N ASN A 42 -9.09 -29.08 -25.30
CA ASN A 42 -9.60 -29.17 -26.68
C ASN A 42 -11.14 -29.08 -26.82
N PHE A 43 -11.83 -28.48 -25.85
CA PHE A 43 -13.24 -28.11 -26.02
C PHE A 43 -13.32 -26.87 -26.91
N GLY A 44 -13.66 -27.10 -28.19
CA GLY A 44 -13.77 -26.05 -29.21
C GLY A 44 -15.14 -26.02 -29.87
N TYR A 45 -15.52 -24.86 -30.39
CA TYR A 45 -16.73 -24.72 -31.19
C TYR A 45 -16.59 -25.49 -32.52
N SER A 46 -17.64 -26.16 -32.98
CA SER A 46 -17.65 -26.86 -34.28
C SER A 46 -17.84 -25.90 -35.47
N ASP A 47 -18.69 -24.89 -35.28
CA ASP A 47 -19.06 -23.93 -36.31
C ASP A 47 -17.91 -22.97 -36.70
N LYS A 48 -17.76 -22.71 -38.01
CA LYS A 48 -16.70 -21.85 -38.57
C LYS A 48 -16.73 -20.41 -38.05
N LYS A 49 -17.91 -19.82 -37.89
CA LYS A 49 -18.11 -18.45 -37.37
C LYS A 49 -17.68 -18.38 -35.91
N SER A 50 -18.09 -19.35 -35.09
CA SER A 50 -17.71 -19.41 -33.68
C SER A 50 -16.21 -19.66 -33.49
N LYS A 51 -15.59 -20.53 -34.31
CA LYS A 51 -14.12 -20.73 -34.33
C LYS A 51 -13.36 -19.45 -34.69
N ARG A 52 -13.90 -18.61 -35.58
CA ARG A 52 -13.29 -17.33 -35.94
C ARG A 52 -13.35 -16.33 -34.78
N LEU A 53 -14.52 -16.15 -34.18
CA LEU A 53 -14.71 -15.26 -33.03
C LEU A 53 -13.82 -15.65 -31.84
N ASP A 54 -13.65 -16.94 -31.61
CA ASP A 54 -12.80 -17.49 -30.55
C ASP A 54 -11.30 -17.22 -30.82
N ARG A 55 -10.85 -17.32 -32.08
CA ARG A 55 -9.50 -16.90 -32.50
C ARG A 55 -9.27 -15.40 -32.32
N GLU A 56 -10.18 -14.57 -32.84
CA GLU A 56 -10.07 -13.10 -32.72
C GLU A 56 -10.06 -12.66 -31.26
N TRP A 57 -10.87 -13.29 -30.41
CA TRP A 57 -10.85 -13.05 -28.97
C TRP A 57 -9.51 -13.44 -28.33
N ARG A 58 -8.92 -14.59 -28.69
CA ARG A 58 -7.60 -15.00 -28.18
C ARG A 58 -6.51 -14.01 -28.58
N ASP A 59 -6.49 -13.59 -29.84
CA ASP A 59 -5.51 -12.63 -30.35
C ASP A 59 -5.60 -11.30 -29.58
N ILE A 60 -6.83 -10.84 -29.33
CA ILE A 60 -7.09 -9.67 -28.49
C ILE A 60 -6.51 -9.88 -27.07
N GLN A 61 -6.75 -11.02 -26.42
CA GLN A 61 -6.22 -11.28 -25.07
C GLN A 61 -4.70 -11.34 -25.02
N LEU A 62 -4.08 -12.03 -25.99
CA LEU A 62 -2.64 -12.13 -26.10
C LEU A 62 -2.02 -10.73 -26.28
N PHE A 63 -2.62 -9.92 -27.15
CA PHE A 63 -2.19 -8.55 -27.37
C PHE A 63 -2.27 -7.69 -26.09
N LYS A 64 -3.35 -7.82 -25.31
CA LYS A 64 -3.49 -7.14 -24.00
C LYS A 64 -2.40 -7.53 -23.02
N ILE A 65 -1.99 -8.80 -23.01
CA ILE A 65 -0.95 -9.33 -22.11
C ILE A 65 0.41 -8.79 -22.52
N ILE A 66 0.78 -8.95 -23.80
CA ILE A 66 2.09 -8.55 -24.32
C ILE A 66 2.30 -7.03 -24.17
N ASN A 67 1.27 -6.24 -24.48
CA ASN A 67 1.41 -4.79 -24.53
C ASN A 67 0.92 -4.08 -23.26
N GLY A 68 0.37 -4.80 -22.27
CA GLY A 68 -0.08 -4.21 -21.01
C GLY A 68 -1.24 -3.20 -21.14
N ILE A 69 -2.04 -3.30 -22.22
CA ILE A 69 -3.21 -2.45 -22.50
C ILE A 69 -4.50 -3.25 -22.48
N ASN A 70 -5.64 -2.57 -22.33
CA ASN A 70 -6.94 -3.17 -22.54
C ASN A 70 -7.56 -2.60 -23.84
N VAL A 71 -8.06 -3.48 -24.70
CA VAL A 71 -8.64 -3.16 -26.02
C VAL A 71 -9.80 -4.12 -26.30
N SER A 72 -10.94 -3.65 -26.80
CA SER A 72 -12.12 -4.52 -27.01
C SER A 72 -12.26 -5.12 -28.41
N GLY A 73 -11.59 -4.60 -29.44
CA GLY A 73 -11.81 -5.01 -30.83
C GLY A 73 -10.54 -5.33 -31.61
N ILE A 74 -10.61 -6.33 -32.50
CA ILE A 74 -9.46 -6.82 -33.30
C ILE A 74 -8.95 -5.75 -34.27
N GLU A 75 -9.82 -4.91 -34.81
CA GLU A 75 -9.44 -3.78 -35.68
C GLU A 75 -8.63 -2.74 -34.91
N ASN A 76 -9.04 -2.43 -33.67
CA ASN A 76 -8.30 -1.53 -32.79
C ASN A 76 -6.94 -2.13 -32.41
N VAL A 77 -6.85 -3.45 -32.21
CA VAL A 77 -5.57 -4.14 -31.99
C VAL A 77 -4.64 -3.96 -33.18
N ARG A 78 -5.13 -4.23 -34.41
CA ARG A 78 -4.34 -4.06 -35.64
C ARG A 78 -3.88 -2.62 -35.83
N MET A 79 -4.76 -1.65 -35.57
CA MET A 79 -4.42 -0.23 -35.65
C MET A 79 -3.32 0.15 -34.65
N ILE A 80 -3.43 -0.27 -33.39
CA ILE A 80 -2.39 0.01 -32.39
C ILE A 80 -1.07 -0.68 -32.75
N GLN A 81 -1.13 -1.93 -33.24
CA GLN A 81 0.04 -2.67 -33.69
C GLN A 81 0.73 -1.95 -34.85
N GLN A 82 -0.02 -1.44 -35.82
CA GLN A 82 0.53 -0.63 -36.90
C GLN A 82 1.18 0.66 -36.36
N GLY A 83 0.52 1.36 -35.44
CA GLY A 83 1.09 2.56 -34.82
C GLY A 83 2.38 2.30 -34.05
N LEU A 84 2.53 1.11 -33.46
CA LEU A 84 3.79 0.68 -32.81
C LEU A 84 4.89 0.39 -33.84
N ILE A 85 4.56 -0.28 -34.95
CA ILE A 85 5.49 -0.56 -36.06
C ILE A 85 5.95 0.75 -36.72
N ASP A 86 5.02 1.68 -36.94
CA ASP A 86 5.28 3.01 -37.50
C ASP A 86 6.09 3.93 -36.56
N GLY A 87 6.34 3.50 -35.31
CA GLY A 87 7.01 4.31 -34.28
C GLY A 87 6.19 5.49 -33.76
N LYS A 88 4.94 5.65 -34.21
CA LYS A 88 4.01 6.71 -33.79
C LYS A 88 3.44 6.47 -32.39
N LEU A 89 3.36 5.21 -31.97
CA LEU A 89 3.05 4.78 -30.60
C LEU A 89 4.29 4.11 -29.99
N LYS A 90 4.44 4.20 -28.66
CA LYS A 90 5.52 3.53 -27.92
C LYS A 90 4.93 2.60 -26.87
N THR A 91 5.53 1.43 -26.71
CA THR A 91 5.15 0.45 -25.67
C THR A 91 5.27 1.03 -24.26
N SER A 92 6.22 1.93 -24.03
CA SER A 92 6.41 2.61 -22.74
C SER A 92 5.21 3.45 -22.28
N TYR A 93 4.35 3.86 -23.21
CA TYR A 93 3.11 4.57 -22.89
C TYR A 93 2.11 3.67 -22.17
N PHE A 94 2.20 2.36 -22.38
CA PHE A 94 1.17 1.40 -21.99
C PHE A 94 1.36 0.77 -20.61
N PHE A 95 2.47 1.06 -19.93
CA PHE A 95 2.78 0.50 -18.62
C PHE A 95 1.68 0.81 -17.58
N LEU A 96 1.17 -0.25 -16.93
CA LEU A 96 0.10 -0.20 -15.91
C LEU A 96 -1.22 0.43 -16.37
N THR A 97 -1.48 0.51 -17.68
CA THR A 97 -2.70 1.16 -18.19
C THR A 97 -3.91 0.22 -18.30
N ARG A 98 -3.68 -1.10 -18.41
CA ARG A 98 -4.72 -2.13 -18.57
C ARG A 98 -5.87 -2.06 -17.55
N ILE A 99 -5.56 -1.77 -16.29
CA ILE A 99 -6.53 -1.78 -15.19
C ILE A 99 -7.59 -0.67 -15.30
N TRP A 100 -7.31 0.38 -16.08
CA TRP A 100 -8.14 1.58 -16.15
C TRP A 100 -9.21 1.53 -17.24
N GLY A 101 -9.18 0.54 -18.12
CA GLY A 101 -10.21 0.34 -19.14
C GLY A 101 -9.66 0.35 -20.57
N ASP A 102 -10.57 0.34 -21.54
CA ASP A 102 -10.20 0.27 -22.96
C ASP A 102 -9.47 1.55 -23.40
N ILE A 103 -8.23 1.40 -23.86
CA ILE A 103 -7.36 2.50 -24.27
C ILE A 103 -7.85 3.20 -25.55
N THR A 104 -8.79 2.60 -26.29
CA THR A 104 -9.33 3.16 -27.54
C THR A 104 -10.62 3.94 -27.36
N LYS A 105 -11.12 4.05 -26.12
CA LYS A 105 -12.34 4.80 -25.79
C LYS A 105 -12.00 5.94 -24.84
N PRO A 106 -12.58 7.13 -25.02
CA PRO A 106 -12.34 8.22 -24.09
C PRO A 106 -12.82 7.81 -22.69
N PRO A 107 -12.05 8.10 -21.63
CA PRO A 107 -12.49 7.83 -20.27
C PRO A 107 -13.73 8.66 -19.92
N HIS A 108 -14.66 8.05 -19.20
CA HIS A 108 -15.81 8.76 -18.66
C HIS A 108 -15.36 9.72 -17.56
N ILE A 109 -15.81 10.97 -17.60
CA ILE A 109 -15.41 12.04 -16.65
C ILE A 109 -15.63 11.61 -15.20
N ILE A 110 -16.79 11.00 -14.89
CA ILE A 110 -17.10 10.49 -13.55
C ILE A 110 -16.05 9.48 -13.08
N LYS A 111 -15.58 8.58 -13.96
CA LYS A 111 -14.54 7.61 -13.61
C LYS A 111 -13.23 8.31 -13.27
N THR A 112 -12.85 9.33 -14.05
CA THR A 112 -11.66 10.16 -13.77
C THR A 112 -11.73 10.78 -12.39
N ILE A 113 -12.86 11.41 -12.06
CA ILE A 113 -13.08 12.06 -10.76
C ILE A 113 -12.97 11.03 -9.63
N ILE A 114 -13.61 9.88 -9.75
CA ILE A 114 -13.55 8.82 -8.74
C ILE A 114 -12.11 8.35 -8.50
N VAL A 115 -11.33 8.13 -9.56
CA VAL A 115 -9.94 7.66 -9.43
C VAL A 115 -9.06 8.71 -8.75
N ILE A 116 -9.23 9.99 -9.10
CA ILE A 116 -8.49 11.10 -8.47
C ILE A 116 -8.87 11.21 -6.98
N LEU A 117 -10.17 11.19 -6.66
CA LEU A 117 -10.64 11.27 -5.28
C LEU A 117 -10.17 10.06 -4.46
N ALA A 118 -10.22 8.85 -5.02
CA ALA A 118 -9.68 7.66 -4.38
C ALA A 118 -8.18 7.83 -4.09
N SER A 119 -7.38 8.26 -5.07
CA SER A 119 -5.96 8.52 -4.85
C SER A 119 -5.69 9.52 -3.72
N ILE A 120 -6.42 10.63 -3.69
CA ILE A 120 -6.27 11.65 -2.64
C ILE A 120 -6.64 11.05 -1.28
N PHE A 121 -7.74 10.30 -1.22
CA PHE A 121 -8.18 9.62 0.01
C PHE A 121 -7.11 8.66 0.55
N TYR A 122 -6.51 7.82 -0.30
CA TYR A 122 -5.42 6.91 0.08
C TYR A 122 -4.21 7.68 0.66
N ILE A 123 -3.84 8.81 0.06
CA ILE A 123 -2.73 9.65 0.53
C ILE A 123 -3.06 10.33 1.86
N LEU A 124 -4.25 10.90 2.01
CA LEU A 124 -4.69 11.53 3.26
C LEU A 124 -4.74 10.52 4.41
N LEU A 125 -5.24 9.31 4.15
CA LEU A 125 -5.26 8.22 5.13
C LEU A 125 -3.84 7.81 5.54
N ALA A 126 -2.90 7.74 4.59
CA ALA A 126 -1.50 7.46 4.89
C ALA A 126 -0.86 8.53 5.79
N CYS A 127 -1.13 9.81 5.51
CA CYS A 127 -0.66 10.93 6.32
C CYS A 127 -1.25 10.90 7.73
N TYR A 128 -2.55 10.58 7.85
CA TYR A 128 -3.21 10.43 9.15
C TYR A 128 -2.55 9.32 9.99
N ILE A 129 -2.38 8.13 9.42
CA ILE A 129 -1.72 6.99 10.09
C ILE A 129 -0.27 7.32 10.46
N HIS A 130 0.46 8.05 9.59
CA HIS A 130 1.82 8.49 9.89
C HIS A 130 1.86 9.44 11.10
N ASN A 131 0.91 10.39 11.17
CA ASN A 131 0.81 11.31 12.29
C ASN A 131 0.55 10.57 13.61
N GLU A 132 -0.41 9.64 13.65
CA GLU A 132 -0.66 8.79 14.82
C GLU A 132 0.60 8.01 15.23
N GLN A 133 1.29 7.40 14.26
CA GLN A 133 2.54 6.68 14.50
C GLN A 133 3.66 7.58 15.06
N SER A 134 3.72 8.84 14.62
CA SER A 134 4.77 9.79 15.01
C SER A 134 4.72 10.18 16.49
N VAL A 135 3.53 10.15 17.10
CA VAL A 135 3.32 10.46 18.52
C VAL A 135 3.86 9.34 19.43
N ILE A 136 3.89 8.09 18.94
CA ILE A 136 4.39 6.96 19.71
C ILE A 136 5.91 7.07 19.88
N VAL A 137 6.41 7.16 21.11
CA VAL A 137 7.85 7.19 21.39
C VAL A 137 8.43 5.77 21.31
N ARG A 138 9.58 5.65 20.64
CA ARG A 138 10.27 4.36 20.47
C ARG A 138 10.98 3.97 21.76
N ASP A 139 11.01 2.67 22.06
CA ASP A 139 11.76 2.07 23.17
C ASP A 139 11.29 2.55 24.56
N ALA A 140 10.08 3.11 24.65
CA ALA A 140 9.50 3.60 25.89
C ALA A 140 7.99 3.35 25.94
N ILE A 141 7.45 3.37 27.15
CA ILE A 141 6.00 3.44 27.41
C ILE A 141 5.64 4.86 27.83
N GLY A 142 4.61 5.44 27.21
CA GLY A 142 4.10 6.75 27.59
C GLY A 142 3.00 6.60 28.65
N ILE A 143 3.20 7.19 29.82
CA ILE A 143 2.21 7.14 30.91
C ILE A 143 1.64 8.56 31.12
N PRO A 144 0.32 8.74 31.00
CA PRO A 144 -0.32 10.01 31.28
C PRO A 144 -0.31 10.31 32.78
N TYR A 145 0.01 11.55 33.14
CA TYR A 145 -0.10 12.06 34.49
C TYR A 145 -0.61 13.50 34.47
N LYS A 146 -1.86 13.70 34.91
CA LYS A 146 -2.56 14.98 34.83
C LYS A 146 -2.51 15.52 33.38
N ASN A 147 -1.94 16.70 33.18
CA ASN A 147 -1.78 17.33 31.86
C ASN A 147 -0.40 17.05 31.21
N MET A 148 0.33 16.04 31.71
CA MET A 148 1.69 15.72 31.27
C MET A 148 1.78 14.25 30.83
N MET A 149 2.79 13.95 30.03
CA MET A 149 3.20 12.58 29.71
C MET A 149 4.63 12.38 30.23
N TYR A 150 4.89 11.25 30.86
CA TYR A 150 6.27 10.81 31.09
C TYR A 150 6.51 9.49 30.39
N TYR A 151 7.72 9.30 29.89
CA TYR A 151 8.12 8.14 29.14
C TYR A 151 9.10 7.31 29.95
N VAL A 152 8.76 6.03 30.16
CA VAL A 152 9.61 5.08 30.88
C VAL A 152 10.31 4.21 29.85
N TYR A 153 11.63 4.26 29.86
CA TYR A 153 12.53 3.36 29.14
C TYR A 153 13.00 2.27 30.12
N SER A 154 13.74 1.28 29.63
CA SER A 154 14.34 0.26 30.50
C SER A 154 15.30 0.84 31.55
N ASP A 155 16.05 1.89 31.18
CA ASP A 155 17.17 2.41 31.96
C ASP A 155 17.02 3.87 32.42
N LYS A 156 15.92 4.54 32.02
CA LYS A 156 15.71 5.97 32.29
C LYS A 156 14.23 6.35 32.19
N VAL A 157 13.92 7.53 32.72
CA VAL A 157 12.64 8.20 32.50
C VAL A 157 12.86 9.56 31.85
N LEU A 158 12.01 9.89 30.89
CA LEU A 158 11.94 11.20 30.26
C LEU A 158 10.64 11.87 30.69
N LEU A 159 10.77 12.99 31.39
CA LEU A 159 9.66 13.89 31.67
C LEU A 159 9.54 14.86 30.50
N SER A 160 8.41 14.80 29.80
CA SER A 160 8.14 15.64 28.63
C SER A 160 6.85 16.41 28.87
N PHE A 161 6.97 17.72 29.05
CA PHE A 161 5.82 18.62 29.10
C PHE A 161 5.83 19.52 27.87
N LYS A 162 4.76 19.43 27.07
CA LYS A 162 4.55 20.31 25.93
C LYS A 162 3.36 21.21 26.21
N ASN A 163 3.63 22.44 26.65
CA ASN A 163 2.64 23.52 26.71
C ASN A 163 3.04 24.63 25.74
N LYS A 164 2.07 25.43 25.28
CA LYS A 164 2.21 26.38 24.15
C LYS A 164 3.38 27.37 24.26
N ALA A 165 3.99 27.55 25.44
CA ALA A 165 5.05 28.52 25.69
C ALA A 165 6.40 27.92 26.12
N VAL A 166 6.46 26.66 26.60
CA VAL A 166 7.69 26.06 27.17
C VAL A 166 7.70 24.56 26.90
N GLU A 167 8.77 24.07 26.27
CA GLU A 167 9.09 22.64 26.15
C GLU A 167 10.05 22.26 27.28
N PHE A 168 9.62 21.40 28.20
CA PHE A 168 10.47 20.89 29.27
C PHE A 168 10.74 19.41 29.02
N ASN A 169 12.02 19.11 28.73
CA ASN A 169 12.53 17.76 28.59
C ASN A 169 13.60 17.53 29.66
N LYS A 170 13.27 16.72 30.67
CA LYS A 170 14.25 16.31 31.69
C LYS A 170 14.32 14.80 31.77
N THR A 171 15.54 14.29 31.73
CA THR A 171 15.81 12.85 31.78
C THR A 171 16.45 12.52 33.12
N TYR A 172 16.02 11.43 33.74
CA TYR A 172 16.67 10.84 34.89
C TYR A 172 17.02 9.39 34.56
N SER A 173 18.30 9.04 34.69
CA SER A 173 18.72 7.64 34.57
C SER A 173 18.26 6.83 35.78
N LEU A 174 18.29 5.50 35.66
CA LEU A 174 18.05 4.60 36.78
C LEU A 174 18.96 4.93 37.98
N ALA A 175 20.23 5.25 37.72
CA ALA A 175 21.19 5.65 38.75
C ALA A 175 20.81 6.99 39.41
N ASP A 176 20.34 7.96 38.63
CA ASP A 176 19.84 9.23 39.17
C ASP A 176 18.62 9.02 40.07
N CYS A 177 17.68 8.18 39.63
CA CYS A 177 16.48 7.86 40.41
C CYS A 177 16.83 7.20 41.75
N LYS A 178 17.81 6.29 41.79
CA LYS A 178 18.31 5.69 43.05
C LYS A 178 18.97 6.74 43.96
N ARG A 179 19.81 7.60 43.40
CA ARG A 179 20.57 8.61 44.16
C ARG A 179 19.68 9.72 44.72
N LEU A 180 18.70 10.16 43.94
CA LEU A 180 17.88 11.34 44.25
C LEU A 180 16.54 10.97 44.92
N GLN A 181 16.30 9.69 45.20
CA GLN A 181 15.01 9.21 45.73
C GLN A 181 14.55 9.98 46.97
N ASN A 182 15.46 10.26 47.90
CA ASN A 182 15.17 10.98 49.15
C ASN A 182 15.23 12.52 49.02
N VAL A 183 15.63 13.03 47.83
CA VAL A 183 15.78 14.46 47.55
C VAL A 183 14.55 15.00 46.82
N PHE A 184 13.82 14.16 46.10
CA PHE A 184 12.61 14.59 45.42
C PHE A 184 11.53 15.02 46.41
N ILE A 185 10.81 16.08 46.06
CA ILE A 185 9.64 16.53 46.80
C ILE A 185 8.53 15.51 46.58
N LYS A 186 7.85 15.12 47.66
CA LYS A 186 6.75 14.15 47.61
C LYS A 186 5.63 14.58 46.66
N ASP A 187 5.02 13.61 45.99
CA ASP A 187 3.91 13.74 45.04
C ASP A 187 4.22 14.59 43.79
N THR A 188 5.50 14.78 43.49
CA THR A 188 5.92 15.47 42.26
C THR A 188 6.16 14.50 41.10
N LEU A 189 6.00 14.98 39.86
CA LEU A 189 6.19 14.16 38.67
C LEU A 189 7.57 13.47 38.61
N PRO A 190 8.70 14.11 38.96
CA PRO A 190 9.99 13.44 39.02
C PRO A 190 10.03 12.27 40.00
N GLU A 191 9.46 12.43 41.19
CA GLU A 191 9.41 11.36 42.19
C GLU A 191 8.57 10.19 41.68
N ILE A 192 7.35 10.46 41.19
CA ILE A 192 6.42 9.45 40.69
C ILE A 192 7.04 8.67 39.53
N ALA A 193 7.64 9.36 38.56
CA ALA A 193 8.27 8.72 37.41
C ALA A 193 9.50 7.89 37.82
N CYS A 194 10.36 8.41 38.71
CA CYS A 194 11.53 7.67 39.18
C CYS A 194 11.15 6.45 40.03
N ASN A 195 10.18 6.58 40.94
CA ASN A 195 9.68 5.44 41.70
C ASN A 195 9.05 4.39 40.79
N LYS A 196 8.34 4.81 39.74
CA LYS A 196 7.78 3.88 38.75
C LYS A 196 8.88 3.14 37.99
N LEU A 197 9.95 3.81 37.57
CA LEU A 197 11.10 3.18 36.92
C LEU A 197 11.79 2.16 37.83
N LEU A 198 11.95 2.49 39.12
CA LEU A 198 12.56 1.59 40.11
C LEU A 198 11.70 0.35 40.33
N GLN A 199 10.39 0.54 40.57
CA GLN A 199 9.43 -0.56 40.72
C GLN A 199 9.46 -1.49 39.50
N LEU A 200 9.37 -0.92 38.30
CA LEU A 200 9.33 -1.69 37.07
C LEU A 200 10.65 -2.42 36.78
N ASN A 201 11.79 -1.94 37.29
CA ASN A 201 13.07 -2.66 37.13
C ASN A 201 13.26 -3.77 38.17
N GLU A 202 12.70 -3.64 39.37
CA GLU A 202 12.87 -4.61 40.46
C GLU A 202 11.82 -5.73 40.41
N GLU A 203 10.56 -5.41 40.13
CA GLU A 203 9.44 -6.34 40.23
C GLU A 203 8.93 -6.78 38.85
N ASP A 204 8.84 -5.85 37.90
CA ASP A 204 8.09 -6.03 36.65
C ASP A 204 8.95 -5.88 35.39
N SER A 205 10.25 -6.22 35.45
CA SER A 205 11.20 -5.94 34.36
C SER A 205 10.85 -6.68 33.06
N GLU A 206 10.35 -7.92 33.17
CA GLU A 206 9.86 -8.69 32.03
C GLU A 206 8.62 -8.04 31.42
N TRP A 207 7.68 -7.57 32.25
CA TRP A 207 6.48 -6.88 31.80
C TRP A 207 6.84 -5.57 31.07
N LEU A 208 7.75 -4.76 31.64
CA LEU A 208 8.21 -3.52 31.00
C LEU A 208 8.87 -3.81 29.66
N SER A 209 9.73 -4.83 29.57
CA SER A 209 10.37 -5.22 28.33
C SER A 209 9.36 -5.67 27.28
N GLN A 210 8.31 -6.39 27.68
CA GLN A 210 7.26 -6.85 26.78
C GLN A 210 6.39 -5.67 26.29
N GLU A 211 6.01 -4.76 27.17
CA GLU A 211 5.21 -3.58 26.82
C GLU A 211 5.97 -2.64 25.87
N ILE A 212 7.27 -2.43 26.10
CA ILE A 212 8.13 -1.67 25.18
C ILE A 212 8.19 -2.35 23.81
N LYS A 213 8.34 -3.68 23.79
CA LYS A 213 8.38 -4.46 22.55
C LYS A 213 7.06 -4.37 21.79
N ASP A 214 5.94 -4.44 22.47
CA ASP A 214 4.61 -4.35 21.87
C ASP A 214 4.34 -2.94 21.34
N ASN A 215 4.73 -1.90 22.09
CA ASN A 215 4.64 -0.50 21.63
C ASN A 215 5.51 -0.26 20.38
N ASN A 216 6.74 -0.79 20.36
CA ASN A 216 7.62 -0.74 19.19
C ASN A 216 7.04 -1.49 17.99
N SER A 217 6.46 -2.66 18.22
CA SER A 217 5.77 -3.45 17.20
C SER A 217 4.58 -2.69 16.61
N HIS A 218 3.77 -2.07 17.47
CA HIS A 218 2.64 -1.24 17.07
C HIS A 218 3.07 -0.03 16.23
N LYS A 219 4.09 0.71 16.68
CA LYS A 219 4.70 1.83 15.92
C LYS A 219 5.18 1.36 14.53
N LYS A 220 5.88 0.23 14.47
CA LYS A 220 6.37 -0.35 13.21
C LYS A 220 5.22 -0.77 12.28
N ALA A 221 4.18 -1.38 12.83
CA ALA A 221 3.00 -1.81 12.07
C ALA A 221 2.29 -0.60 11.43
N LEU A 222 2.07 0.48 12.20
CA LEU A 222 1.47 1.70 11.67
C LEU A 222 2.35 2.37 10.60
N LEU A 223 3.68 2.37 10.77
CA LEU A 223 4.59 2.91 9.75
C LEU A 223 4.49 2.12 8.43
N ILE A 224 4.49 0.78 8.50
CA ILE A 224 4.32 -0.08 7.33
C ILE A 224 2.96 0.19 6.67
N LEU A 225 1.90 0.29 7.47
CA LEU A 225 0.56 0.54 6.97
C LEU A 225 0.46 1.89 6.25
N SER A 226 1.04 2.95 6.82
CA SER A 226 1.13 4.27 6.19
C SER A 226 1.85 4.21 4.85
N LEU A 227 3.01 3.54 4.79
CA LEU A 227 3.78 3.38 3.54
C LEU A 227 2.99 2.62 2.47
N VAL A 228 2.24 1.58 2.85
CA VAL A 228 1.38 0.82 1.92
C VAL A 228 0.29 1.72 1.34
N TYR A 229 -0.47 2.43 2.18
CA TYR A 229 -1.53 3.33 1.71
C TYR A 229 -0.98 4.46 0.83
N PHE A 230 0.17 5.03 1.18
CA PHE A 230 0.82 6.08 0.39
C PHE A 230 1.24 5.56 -0.98
N THR A 231 1.89 4.39 -1.03
CA THR A 231 2.33 3.76 -2.27
C THR A 231 1.14 3.40 -3.16
N LEU A 232 0.06 2.85 -2.59
CA LEU A 232 -1.16 2.56 -3.33
C LEU A 232 -1.78 3.80 -3.95
N GLY A 233 -1.89 4.90 -3.18
CA GLY A 233 -2.36 6.18 -3.69
C GLY A 233 -1.52 6.70 -4.86
N LEU A 234 -0.19 6.69 -4.71
CA LEU A 234 0.74 7.09 -5.78
C LEU A 234 0.63 6.20 -7.02
N VAL A 235 0.58 4.88 -6.85
CA VAL A 235 0.45 3.93 -7.98
C VAL A 235 -0.87 4.18 -8.71
N ILE A 236 -1.97 4.41 -8.00
CA ILE A 236 -3.27 4.74 -8.60
C ILE A 236 -3.15 6.02 -9.44
N PHE A 237 -2.61 7.09 -8.87
CA PHE A 237 -2.45 8.37 -9.56
C PHE A 237 -1.56 8.26 -10.81
N LEU A 238 -0.35 7.71 -10.64
CA LEU A 238 0.64 7.62 -11.71
C LEU A 238 0.20 6.67 -12.82
N SER A 239 -0.41 5.54 -12.48
CA SER A 239 -0.92 4.62 -13.51
C SER A 239 -2.11 5.20 -14.26
N TYR A 240 -3.00 5.93 -13.58
CA TYR A 240 -4.15 6.57 -14.23
C TYR A 240 -3.75 7.72 -15.15
N THR A 241 -2.80 8.56 -14.72
CA THR A 241 -2.24 9.64 -15.56
C THR A 241 -1.55 9.06 -16.80
N LYS A 242 -0.79 7.96 -16.65
CA LYS A 242 -0.25 7.22 -17.81
C LYS A 242 -1.34 6.68 -18.73
N PHE A 243 -2.41 6.10 -18.17
CA PHE A 243 -3.54 5.63 -18.97
C PHE A 243 -4.18 6.78 -19.76
N PHE A 244 -4.41 7.94 -19.14
CA PHE A 244 -4.97 9.11 -19.81
C PHE A 244 -4.08 9.59 -20.96
N TYR A 245 -2.76 9.66 -20.72
CA TYR A 245 -1.80 10.02 -21.76
C TYR A 245 -1.78 9.03 -22.93
N ALA A 246 -1.71 7.73 -22.64
CA ALA A 246 -1.71 6.68 -23.65
C ALA A 246 -3.04 6.64 -24.44
N ASN A 247 -4.16 6.83 -23.76
CA ASN A 247 -5.48 6.94 -24.38
C ASN A 247 -5.51 8.09 -25.39
N LYS A 248 -5.06 9.28 -24.98
CA LYS A 248 -4.98 10.44 -25.86
C LYS A 248 -4.12 10.13 -27.11
N LYS A 249 -2.94 9.54 -26.93
CA LYS A 249 -2.05 9.19 -28.06
C LYS A 249 -2.67 8.17 -29.03
N VAL A 250 -3.36 7.16 -28.51
CA VAL A 250 -4.07 6.18 -29.34
C VAL A 250 -5.24 6.81 -30.08
N LEU A 251 -6.00 7.71 -29.43
CA LEU A 251 -7.11 8.43 -30.07
C LEU A 251 -6.63 9.39 -31.16
N GLU A 252 -5.54 10.13 -30.91
CA GLU A 252 -4.88 10.99 -31.90
C GLU A 252 -4.44 10.19 -33.14
N TYR A 253 -3.75 9.06 -32.93
CA TYR A 253 -3.32 8.20 -34.03
C TYR A 253 -4.52 7.62 -34.81
N LYS A 254 -5.55 7.16 -34.10
CA LYS A 254 -6.79 6.66 -34.71
C LYS A 254 -7.49 7.72 -35.56
N ALA A 255 -7.53 8.97 -35.11
CA ALA A 255 -8.10 10.08 -35.87
C ALA A 255 -7.26 10.38 -37.12
N SER A 256 -5.93 10.38 -37.00
CA SER A 256 -5.03 10.63 -38.15
C SER A 256 -5.19 9.58 -39.26
N ASN A 257 -5.33 8.29 -38.92
CA ASN A 257 -5.53 7.24 -39.92
C ASN A 257 -6.91 7.29 -40.59
N LYS A 258 -7.94 7.83 -39.93
CA LYS A 258 -9.26 8.03 -40.54
C LYS A 258 -9.28 9.15 -41.58
N ASN A 259 -8.41 10.15 -41.43
CA ASN A 259 -8.34 11.27 -42.36
C ASN A 259 -7.44 10.99 -43.58
N HIS A 260 -6.76 9.83 -43.60
CA HIS A 260 -5.90 9.37 -44.69
C HIS A 260 -6.48 8.16 -45.46
N SER A 261 -7.71 7.75 -45.14
CA SER A 261 -8.50 6.74 -45.85
C SER A 261 -9.66 7.41 -46.58
#